data_AF-A0A523U0C4-F1
#
_entry.id   AF-A0A523U0C4-F1
#
_cell.length_a   1.000
_cell.length_b   1.000
_cell.length_c   1.000
_cell.angle_alpha   90.00
_cell.angle_beta   90.00
_cell.angle_gamma   90.00
#
_symmetry.space_group_name_H-M   'P 1'
#
loop_
_entity.id
_entity.type
_entity.pdbx_description
1 polymer ?
#
loop_
_entity_poly.entity_id
_entity_poly.type
_entity_poly.pdbx_seq_one_letter_code
_entity_poly.pdbx_strand_id
1 'polypeptide(L)'
;MKRCTYSFILISSLSFVSLHAWKSSETKGEQPIFLGTLTTQEGNTFNVTNITIGRSRSGHDKIVLYEKPQNLMPSEKGNVISVNPSVDLTTAILELQKIQKITIPESQVIWKWTKDDSKRSVKLAYEYIEILVTWRSGSTISYLLELGPENTRRPLKIFCDVIDKKMEGVKQEGVILCQNIQKIDLRKKGAPFTSIQSLALDEPCYRIPKENGDGMKAVE
;
A
#
# COMPACT_ATOMS: atom_id res chain seq x y z
N MET A 1 68.18 8.53 -27.79
CA MET A 1 67.19 7.52 -27.31
C MET A 1 66.87 7.76 -25.84
N LYS A 2 65.70 8.34 -25.55
CA LYS A 2 64.98 8.24 -24.26
C LYS A 2 63.69 9.07 -24.35
N ARG A 3 62.59 8.47 -23.85
CA ARG A 3 61.33 9.07 -23.38
C ARG A 3 60.22 9.27 -24.42
N CYS A 4 59.57 8.16 -24.79
CA CYS A 4 58.14 8.11 -25.11
C CYS A 4 57.43 7.28 -24.03
N THR A 5 57.30 7.85 -22.83
CA THR A 5 56.60 7.22 -21.69
C THR A 5 55.72 8.23 -20.98
N TYR A 6 54.97 9.05 -21.74
CA TYR A 6 54.00 9.99 -21.18
C TYR A 6 52.57 9.85 -21.74
N SER A 7 52.34 9.02 -22.77
CA SER A 7 51.01 8.90 -23.39
C SER A 7 50.09 7.80 -22.85
N PHE A 8 50.53 6.95 -21.92
CA PHE A 8 49.69 5.86 -21.40
C PHE A 8 48.92 6.18 -20.11
N ILE A 9 49.26 7.27 -19.40
CA ILE A 9 48.61 7.63 -18.12
C ILE A 9 47.41 8.57 -18.31
N LEU A 10 47.33 9.25 -19.47
CA LEU A 10 46.24 10.17 -19.79
C LEU A 10 44.97 9.47 -20.32
N ILE A 11 45.07 8.21 -20.78
CA ILE A 11 43.91 7.46 -21.29
C ILE A 11 43.19 6.69 -20.18
N SER A 12 43.89 6.29 -19.12
CA SER A 12 43.27 5.61 -17.97
C SER A 12 42.50 6.54 -17.03
N SER A 13 42.74 7.85 -17.07
CA SER A 13 42.04 8.85 -16.25
C SER A 13 40.74 9.38 -16.87
N LEU A 14 40.52 9.24 -18.20
CA LEU A 14 39.24 9.58 -18.82
C LEU A 14 38.16 8.48 -18.65
N SER A 15 38.57 7.22 -18.45
CA SER A 15 37.62 6.09 -18.31
C SER A 15 36.91 6.04 -16.95
N PHE A 16 37.40 6.76 -15.94
CA PHE A 16 36.72 6.83 -14.63
C PHE A 16 35.63 7.91 -14.57
N VAL A 17 35.61 8.86 -15.52
CA VAL A 17 34.60 9.93 -15.54
C VAL A 17 33.30 9.48 -16.23
N SER A 18 33.34 8.44 -17.07
CA SER A 18 32.15 7.93 -17.79
C SER A 18 31.24 7.02 -16.96
N LEU A 19 31.67 6.54 -15.79
CA LEU A 19 30.87 5.67 -14.92
C LEU A 19 30.06 6.43 -13.84
N HIS A 20 30.26 7.73 -13.68
CA HIS A 20 29.50 8.55 -12.71
C HIS A 20 28.24 9.19 -13.31
N ALA A 21 27.97 8.97 -14.60
CA ALA A 21 26.79 9.46 -15.29
C ALA A 21 25.65 8.42 -15.41
N TRP A 22 25.77 7.24 -14.78
CA TRP A 22 24.63 6.39 -14.49
C TRP A 22 24.01 6.72 -13.13
N LYS A 23 23.76 8.02 -12.91
CA LYS A 23 22.61 8.40 -12.13
C LYS A 23 21.41 8.11 -13.02
N SER A 24 20.83 6.93 -12.88
CA SER A 24 19.42 6.74 -13.24
C SER A 24 18.64 7.74 -12.41
N SER A 25 18.47 8.93 -12.97
CA SER A 25 17.40 9.82 -12.61
C SER A 25 16.15 9.03 -12.97
N GLU A 26 15.54 8.35 -11.99
CA GLU A 26 14.14 7.98 -12.08
C GLU A 26 13.42 9.23 -12.56
N THR A 27 13.02 9.22 -13.83
CA THR A 27 12.20 10.25 -14.41
C THR A 27 10.98 10.34 -13.50
N LYS A 28 10.86 11.46 -12.77
CA LYS A 28 9.59 11.88 -12.17
C LYS A 28 8.58 11.89 -13.31
N GLY A 29 7.85 10.81 -13.49
CA GLY A 29 7.18 10.56 -14.75
C GLY A 29 5.99 9.62 -14.66
N GLU A 30 6.16 8.38 -14.21
CA GLU A 30 5.08 7.40 -14.29
C GLU A 30 5.01 6.52 -13.04
N GLN A 31 3.95 6.70 -12.25
CA GLN A 31 3.62 5.78 -11.16
C GLN A 31 3.18 4.43 -11.75
N PRO A 32 3.63 3.29 -11.20
CA PRO A 32 3.19 1.97 -11.62
C PRO A 32 1.68 1.83 -11.44
N ILE A 33 1.03 1.16 -12.41
CA ILE A 33 -0.37 0.75 -12.29
C ILE A 33 -0.40 -0.62 -11.63
N PHE A 34 -1.07 -0.68 -10.49
CA PHE A 34 -1.30 -1.93 -9.77
C PHE A 34 -2.63 -2.54 -10.20
N LEU A 35 -2.55 -3.81 -10.61
CA LEU A 35 -3.68 -4.67 -10.96
C LEU A 35 -3.86 -5.72 -9.86
N GLY A 36 -5.06 -6.29 -9.78
CA GLY A 36 -5.31 -7.37 -8.85
C GLY A 36 -6.77 -7.70 -8.66
N THR A 37 -7.04 -8.36 -7.54
CA THR A 37 -8.37 -8.83 -7.16
C THR A 37 -8.72 -8.34 -5.75
N LEU A 38 -9.86 -7.68 -5.61
CA LEU A 38 -10.41 -7.25 -4.32
C LEU A 38 -11.63 -8.10 -3.97
N THR A 39 -11.57 -8.77 -2.82
CA THR A 39 -12.68 -9.57 -2.27
C THR A 39 -13.20 -8.88 -1.01
N THR A 40 -14.51 -8.63 -0.98
CA THR A 40 -15.21 -8.04 0.17
C THR A 40 -15.50 -9.08 1.25
N GLN A 41 -15.80 -8.62 2.47
CA GLN A 41 -16.26 -9.50 3.56
C GLN A 41 -17.54 -10.29 3.20
N GLU A 42 -18.33 -9.79 2.25
CA GLU A 42 -19.54 -10.44 1.73
C GLU A 42 -19.25 -11.53 0.69
N GLY A 43 -17.98 -11.75 0.34
CA GLY A 43 -17.55 -12.70 -0.71
C GLY A 43 -17.61 -12.13 -2.14
N ASN A 44 -18.12 -10.92 -2.34
CA ASN A 44 -18.08 -10.27 -3.66
C ASN A 44 -16.63 -10.01 -4.08
N THR A 45 -16.28 -10.45 -5.29
CA THR A 45 -14.91 -10.37 -5.83
C THR A 45 -14.88 -9.52 -7.10
N PHE A 46 -13.93 -8.58 -7.15
CA PHE A 46 -13.77 -7.61 -8.22
C PHE A 46 -12.34 -7.65 -8.77
N ASN A 47 -12.22 -7.75 -10.08
CA ASN A 47 -10.96 -7.45 -10.77
C ASN A 47 -10.76 -5.93 -10.75
N VAL A 48 -9.60 -5.48 -10.30
CA VAL A 48 -9.34 -4.07 -10.02
C VAL A 48 -8.02 -3.61 -10.61
N THR A 49 -7.93 -2.31 -10.89
CA THR A 49 -6.73 -1.62 -11.38
C THR A 49 -6.59 -0.26 -10.69
N ASN A 50 -5.47 0.43 -10.96
CA ASN A 50 -5.14 1.74 -10.37
C ASN A 50 -5.27 1.72 -8.83
N ILE A 51 -4.81 0.62 -8.22
CA ILE A 51 -4.96 0.41 -6.78
C ILE A 51 -4.08 1.40 -6.02
N THR A 52 -4.69 2.12 -5.09
CA THR A 52 -4.02 3.06 -4.18
C THR A 52 -4.58 2.88 -2.78
N ILE A 53 -3.72 3.08 -1.78
CA ILE A 53 -4.09 2.96 -0.36
C ILE A 53 -3.79 4.30 0.30
N GLY A 54 -4.77 4.86 1.00
CA GLY A 54 -4.62 6.16 1.64
C GLY A 54 -5.90 6.64 2.32
N ARG A 55 -5.84 7.80 2.96
CA ARG A 55 -7.02 8.45 3.58
C ARG A 55 -7.88 9.20 2.57
N SER A 56 -7.34 9.44 1.39
CA SER A 56 -8.01 10.09 0.26
C SER A 56 -7.46 9.52 -1.04
N ARG A 57 -8.24 9.62 -2.13
CA ARG A 57 -7.86 9.08 -3.45
C ARG A 57 -6.52 9.59 -3.99
N SER A 58 -6.20 10.86 -3.71
CA SER A 58 -4.94 11.50 -4.15
C SER A 58 -3.84 11.46 -3.09
N GLY A 59 -4.14 10.91 -1.90
CA GLY A 59 -3.21 10.88 -0.79
C GLY A 59 -2.29 9.67 -0.89
N HIS A 60 -1.08 9.88 -1.40
CA HIS A 60 0.01 8.92 -1.26
C HIS A 60 0.67 9.08 0.11
N ASP A 61 -0.09 8.82 1.16
CA ASP A 61 0.47 8.80 2.51
C ASP A 61 1.33 7.53 2.65
N LYS A 62 2.53 7.67 3.25
CA LYS A 62 3.27 6.50 3.70
C LYS A 62 2.45 5.80 4.76
N ILE A 63 1.99 4.58 4.47
CA ILE A 63 1.21 3.79 5.41
C ILE A 63 2.17 2.93 6.23
N VAL A 64 2.20 3.19 7.53
CA VAL A 64 3.01 2.45 8.49
C VAL A 64 2.22 1.27 9.01
N LEU A 65 2.88 0.11 9.06
CA LEU A 65 2.41 -1.12 9.67
C LEU A 65 3.18 -1.33 10.97
N TYR A 66 2.51 -1.85 11.99
CA TYR A 66 3.13 -2.19 13.28
C TYR A 66 3.07 -3.70 13.47
N GLU A 67 4.17 -4.36 13.79
CA GLU A 67 4.13 -5.81 14.06
C GLU A 67 3.22 -6.10 15.24
N LYS A 68 2.31 -7.07 15.09
CA LYS A 68 1.37 -7.44 16.14
C LYS A 68 2.12 -8.17 17.26
N PRO A 69 2.03 -7.72 18.52
CA PRO A 69 2.59 -8.46 19.64
C PRO A 69 1.96 -9.86 19.76
N GLN A 70 2.76 -10.88 20.02
CA GLN A 70 2.27 -12.27 20.11
C GLN A 70 1.23 -12.48 21.21
N ASN A 71 1.31 -11.69 22.29
CA ASN A 71 0.42 -11.79 23.44
C ASN A 71 -0.90 -11.03 23.25
N LEU A 72 -1.10 -10.39 22.09
CA LEU A 72 -2.28 -9.57 21.81
C LEU A 72 -3.45 -10.48 21.38
N MET A 73 -4.29 -10.86 22.34
CA MET A 73 -5.47 -11.72 22.11
C MET A 73 -6.78 -10.96 22.31
N PRO A 74 -7.81 -11.20 21.47
CA PRO A 74 -9.10 -10.54 21.62
C PRO A 74 -9.68 -10.71 23.03
N SER A 75 -10.28 -9.65 23.57
CA SER A 75 -10.87 -9.63 24.91
C SER A 75 -12.35 -9.26 24.85
N GLU A 76 -13.16 -9.94 25.65
CA GLU A 76 -14.59 -9.63 25.83
C GLU A 76 -14.84 -8.22 26.39
N LYS A 77 -13.86 -7.65 27.11
CA LYS A 77 -13.93 -6.31 27.69
C LYS A 77 -13.49 -5.20 26.73
N GLY A 78 -13.18 -5.55 25.48
CA GLY A 78 -12.65 -4.66 24.46
C GLY A 78 -11.16 -4.88 24.20
N ASN A 79 -10.76 -4.72 22.95
CA ASN A 79 -9.39 -4.98 22.50
C ASN A 79 -8.55 -3.72 22.65
N VAL A 80 -7.66 -3.68 23.63
CA VAL A 80 -6.83 -2.50 23.94
C VAL A 80 -5.36 -2.84 23.75
N ILE A 81 -4.62 -1.94 23.08
CA ILE A 81 -3.18 -2.00 22.98
C ILE A 81 -2.60 -1.24 24.17
N SER A 82 -1.77 -1.90 24.99
CA SER A 82 -1.21 -1.32 26.22
C SER A 82 0.09 -0.55 26.01
N VAL A 83 0.79 -0.80 24.91
CA VAL A 83 2.06 -0.14 24.54
C VAL A 83 1.83 0.90 23.46
N ASN A 84 2.72 1.89 23.32
CA ASN A 84 2.62 2.90 22.28
C ASN A 84 3.06 2.29 20.93
N PRO A 85 2.17 2.11 19.94
CA PRO A 85 2.53 1.47 18.67
C PRO A 85 3.67 2.17 17.94
N SER A 86 3.73 3.50 18.00
CA SER A 86 4.71 4.30 17.27
C SER A 86 6.12 4.28 17.86
N VAL A 87 6.27 3.84 19.11
CA VAL A 87 7.55 3.85 19.84
C VAL A 87 8.00 2.44 20.18
N ASP A 88 7.06 1.59 20.59
CA ASP A 88 7.36 0.31 21.23
C ASP A 88 7.21 -0.89 20.28
N LEU A 89 6.64 -0.70 19.08
CA LEU A 89 6.44 -1.77 18.10
C LEU A 89 7.35 -1.60 16.89
N THR A 90 7.84 -2.74 16.37
CA THR A 90 8.56 -2.80 15.10
C THR A 90 7.65 -2.33 13.98
N THR A 91 8.17 -1.46 13.11
CA THR A 91 7.40 -0.88 12.00
C THR A 91 7.86 -1.38 10.64
N ALA A 92 6.92 -1.51 9.71
CA ALA A 92 7.17 -1.68 8.28
C ALA A 92 6.39 -0.64 7.46
N ILE A 93 6.79 -0.41 6.21
CA ILE A 93 6.04 0.44 5.28
C ILE A 93 5.25 -0.45 4.31
N LEU A 94 3.96 -0.16 4.16
CA LEU A 94 3.10 -0.84 3.20
C LEU A 94 3.43 -0.33 1.78
N GLU A 95 4.24 -1.09 1.05
CA GLU A 95 4.65 -0.77 -0.33
C GLU A 95 4.02 -1.76 -1.31
N LEU A 96 3.07 -1.29 -2.15
CA LEU A 96 2.32 -2.13 -3.09
C LEU A 96 3.21 -2.95 -4.04
N GLN A 97 4.38 -2.42 -4.42
CA GLN A 97 5.34 -3.14 -5.28
C GLN A 97 5.93 -4.40 -4.63
N LYS A 98 6.03 -4.43 -3.29
CA LYS A 98 6.61 -5.54 -2.54
C LYS A 98 5.56 -6.52 -2.04
N ILE A 99 4.29 -6.15 -2.13
CA ILE A 99 3.17 -6.93 -1.60
C ILE A 99 2.62 -7.83 -2.70
N GLN A 100 2.24 -9.03 -2.28
CA GLN A 100 1.49 -9.98 -3.10
C GLN A 100 0.02 -10.04 -2.67
N LYS A 101 -0.24 -10.05 -1.35
CA LYS A 101 -1.60 -10.14 -0.82
C LYS A 101 -1.73 -9.44 0.53
N ILE A 102 -2.87 -8.79 0.75
CA ILE A 102 -3.33 -8.35 2.06
C ILE A 102 -4.59 -9.15 2.39
N THR A 103 -4.64 -9.74 3.58
CA THR A 103 -5.82 -10.46 4.08
C THR A 103 -6.22 -9.88 5.42
N ILE A 104 -7.52 -9.75 5.66
CA ILE A 104 -8.09 -9.20 6.89
C ILE A 104 -8.81 -10.34 7.59
N PRO A 105 -8.14 -11.02 8.56
CA PRO A 105 -8.67 -12.25 9.15
C PRO A 105 -9.94 -11.99 9.98
N GLU A 106 -9.96 -10.92 10.76
CA GLU A 106 -11.06 -10.59 11.67
C GLU A 106 -11.41 -9.09 11.57
N SER A 107 -12.22 -8.73 10.56
CA SER A 107 -12.55 -7.33 10.29
C SER A 107 -13.34 -6.63 11.40
N GLN A 108 -14.06 -7.39 12.21
CA GLN A 108 -14.81 -6.93 13.38
C GLN A 108 -13.96 -6.68 14.62
N VAL A 109 -12.73 -7.19 14.67
CA VAL A 109 -11.83 -7.04 15.83
C VAL A 109 -11.03 -5.75 15.69
N ILE A 110 -11.53 -4.70 16.32
CA ILE A 110 -10.89 -3.38 16.36
C ILE A 110 -10.13 -3.22 17.66
N TRP A 111 -8.84 -2.95 17.54
CA TRP A 111 -7.92 -2.65 18.62
C TRP A 111 -7.85 -1.14 18.87
N LYS A 112 -7.88 -0.71 20.13
CA LYS A 112 -7.80 0.70 20.50
C LYS A 112 -6.52 0.99 21.26
N TRP A 113 -5.82 2.04 20.88
CA TRP A 113 -4.74 2.62 21.67
C TRP A 113 -5.08 4.06 22.03
N THR A 114 -4.95 4.41 23.30
CA THR A 114 -5.26 5.77 23.76
C THR A 114 -3.96 6.53 24.00
N LYS A 115 -3.81 7.67 23.31
CA LYS A 115 -2.72 8.60 23.58
C LYS A 115 -3.08 9.43 24.80
N ASP A 116 -2.44 9.13 25.94
CA ASP A 116 -2.50 10.00 27.11
C ASP A 116 -1.61 11.22 26.87
N ASP A 117 -2.23 12.28 26.32
CA ASP A 117 -1.60 13.59 26.20
C ASP A 117 -2.07 14.47 27.37
N SER A 118 -1.21 14.66 28.36
CA SER A 118 -1.50 15.43 29.58
C SER A 118 -1.89 16.89 29.31
N LYS A 119 -1.67 17.39 28.08
CA LYS A 119 -2.02 18.76 27.67
C LYS A 119 -3.39 18.89 27.00
N ARG A 120 -4.05 17.79 26.64
CA ARG A 120 -5.39 17.80 26.03
C ARG A 120 -6.42 17.24 27.00
N SER A 121 -7.55 17.93 27.14
CA SER A 121 -8.68 17.47 27.96
C SER A 121 -9.38 16.24 27.39
N VAL A 122 -9.17 15.93 26.11
CA VAL A 122 -9.78 14.80 25.41
C VAL A 122 -8.69 13.76 25.11
N LYS A 123 -8.84 12.57 25.72
CA LYS A 123 -8.05 11.39 25.37
C LYS A 123 -8.34 11.00 23.91
N LEU A 124 -7.30 10.96 23.07
CA LEU A 124 -7.45 10.60 21.67
C LEU A 124 -7.20 9.09 21.52
N ALA A 125 -8.25 8.34 21.22
CA ALA A 125 -8.15 6.91 20.90
C ALA A 125 -7.91 6.73 19.40
N TYR A 126 -6.99 5.83 19.04
CA TYR A 126 -6.72 5.39 17.68
C TYR A 126 -7.18 3.95 17.50
N GLU A 127 -7.76 3.67 16.33
CA GLU A 127 -8.27 2.35 15.97
C GLU A 127 -7.31 1.63 15.02
N TYR A 128 -7.13 0.35 15.29
CA TYR A 128 -6.28 -0.55 14.54
C TYR A 128 -7.03 -1.83 14.22
N ILE A 129 -6.68 -2.46 13.12
CA ILE A 129 -7.11 -3.82 12.78
C ILE A 129 -5.90 -4.70 12.52
N GLU A 130 -6.08 -6.00 12.68
CA GLU A 130 -5.10 -6.96 12.20
C GLU A 130 -5.20 -7.13 10.69
N ILE A 131 -4.04 -7.14 10.03
CA ILE A 131 -3.90 -7.54 8.64
C ILE A 131 -2.76 -8.55 8.51
N LEU A 132 -2.92 -9.50 7.60
CA LEU A 132 -1.86 -10.40 7.16
C LEU A 132 -1.33 -9.88 5.83
N VAL A 133 -0.05 -9.55 5.79
CA VAL A 133 0.63 -9.11 4.56
C VAL A 133 1.52 -10.25 4.07
N THR A 134 1.18 -10.78 2.91
CA THR A 134 2.03 -11.70 2.15
C THR A 134 2.90 -10.87 1.20
N TRP A 135 4.20 -10.90 1.45
CA TRP A 135 5.22 -10.24 0.63
C TRP A 135 5.54 -11.09 -0.60
N ARG A 136 6.04 -10.47 -1.67
CA ARG A 136 6.46 -11.19 -2.89
C ARG A 136 7.61 -12.18 -2.67
N SER A 137 8.35 -12.03 -1.58
CA SER A 137 9.33 -13.04 -1.12
C SER A 137 8.67 -14.35 -0.65
N GLY A 138 7.35 -14.37 -0.47
CA GLY A 138 6.57 -15.51 0.04
C GLY A 138 6.33 -15.49 1.55
N SER A 139 6.99 -14.60 2.30
CA SER A 139 6.74 -14.47 3.75
C SER A 139 5.39 -13.83 4.01
N THR A 140 4.66 -14.34 5.00
CA THR A 140 3.41 -13.74 5.50
C THR A 140 3.60 -13.33 6.95
N ILE A 141 3.31 -12.06 7.26
CA ILE A 141 3.51 -11.48 8.59
C ILE A 141 2.20 -10.79 9.02
N SER A 142 1.86 -10.93 10.31
CA SER A 142 0.72 -10.24 10.93
C SER A 142 1.14 -8.86 11.43
N TYR A 143 0.36 -7.85 11.04
CA TYR A 143 0.55 -6.46 11.41
C TYR A 143 -0.74 -5.86 11.96
N LEU A 144 -0.59 -4.86 12.82
CA LEU A 144 -1.61 -3.88 13.16
C LEU A 144 -1.55 -2.74 12.14
N LEU A 145 -2.69 -2.46 11.51
CA LEU A 145 -2.88 -1.34 10.58
C LEU A 145 -3.69 -0.24 11.28
N GLU A 146 -3.14 0.97 11.35
CA GLU A 146 -3.84 2.14 11.88
C GLU A 146 -4.93 2.61 10.90
N LEU A 147 -6.19 2.63 11.35
CA LEU A 147 -7.31 3.19 10.59
C LEU A 147 -7.43 4.71 10.77
N GLY A 148 -6.97 5.22 11.92
CA GLY A 148 -6.96 6.62 12.33
C GLY A 148 -7.58 6.81 13.72
N PRO A 149 -7.85 8.07 14.12
CA PRO A 149 -8.57 8.35 15.36
C PRO A 149 -9.96 7.72 15.34
N GLU A 150 -10.45 7.33 16.52
CA GLU A 150 -11.81 6.85 16.70
C GLU A 150 -12.82 7.87 16.13
N ASN A 151 -13.84 7.38 15.42
CA ASN A 151 -14.83 8.19 14.71
C ASN A 151 -14.25 9.13 13.65
N THR A 152 -13.07 8.83 13.10
CA THR A 152 -12.48 9.61 12.01
C THR A 152 -13.43 9.70 10.81
N ARG A 153 -13.60 10.91 10.27
CA ARG A 153 -14.33 11.13 9.01
C ARG A 153 -13.52 10.73 7.78
N ARG A 154 -12.22 10.45 7.95
CA ARG A 154 -11.28 10.11 6.88
C ARG A 154 -10.49 8.84 7.26
N PRO A 155 -11.16 7.69 7.36
CA PRO A 155 -10.47 6.44 7.66
C PRO A 155 -9.54 6.06 6.51
N LEU A 156 -8.60 5.19 6.79
CA LEU A 156 -7.75 4.58 5.77
C LEU A 156 -8.59 3.67 4.85
N LYS A 157 -8.37 3.77 3.53
CA LYS A 157 -9.17 3.09 2.50
C LYS A 157 -8.31 2.61 1.34
N ILE A 158 -8.90 1.71 0.55
CA ILE A 158 -8.38 1.25 -0.74
C ILE A 158 -9.21 1.91 -1.84
N PHE A 159 -8.56 2.60 -2.77
CA PHE A 159 -9.19 3.18 -3.95
C PHE A 159 -8.71 2.42 -5.18
N CYS A 160 -9.65 2.04 -6.05
CA CYS A 160 -9.32 1.32 -7.28
C CYS A 160 -10.42 1.51 -8.33
N ASP A 161 -10.06 1.21 -9.58
CA ASP A 161 -10.99 1.14 -10.71
C ASP A 161 -11.36 -0.33 -10.95
N VAL A 162 -12.64 -0.63 -11.15
CA VAL A 162 -13.10 -2.01 -11.44
C VAL A 162 -12.96 -2.28 -12.94
N ILE A 163 -12.34 -3.41 -13.29
CA ILE A 163 -12.27 -3.92 -14.66
C ILE A 163 -13.47 -4.86 -14.86
N ASP A 164 -14.29 -4.62 -15.89
CA ASP A 164 -15.56 -5.31 -16.08
C ASP A 164 -15.39 -6.80 -16.46
N LYS A 165 -15.33 -7.64 -15.43
CA LYS A 165 -16.12 -8.87 -15.28
C LYS A 165 -16.53 -8.97 -13.80
N LYS A 166 -17.83 -8.86 -13.50
CA LYS A 166 -18.37 -9.28 -12.19
C LYS A 166 -18.28 -10.80 -12.14
N MET A 167 -17.77 -11.36 -11.04
CA MET A 167 -18.15 -12.73 -10.67
C MET A 167 -19.24 -12.61 -9.61
N GLU A 168 -20.37 -13.25 -9.87
CA GLU A 168 -21.53 -13.28 -8.98
C GLU A 168 -21.19 -14.12 -7.73
N GLY A 169 -21.31 -13.51 -6.56
CA GLY A 169 -21.24 -14.19 -5.26
C GLY A 169 -22.65 -14.41 -4.69
N VAL A 170 -22.86 -15.58 -4.08
CA VAL A 170 -24.12 -16.00 -3.44
C VAL A 170 -24.31 -15.23 -2.12
N LYS A 171 -25.52 -14.70 -1.88
CA LYS A 171 -25.88 -13.99 -0.64
C LYS A 171 -25.73 -14.90 0.58
N GLN A 172 -25.02 -14.45 1.62
CA GLN A 172 -25.12 -14.99 2.97
C GLN A 172 -25.86 -14.01 3.87
N GLU A 173 -26.83 -14.53 4.63
CA GLU A 173 -27.62 -13.77 5.59
C GLU A 173 -26.83 -13.57 6.89
N GLY A 174 -26.61 -12.30 7.23
CA GLY A 174 -25.96 -11.85 8.46
C GLY A 174 -25.93 -10.32 8.48
N VAL A 175 -26.01 -9.71 9.66
CA VAL A 175 -26.00 -8.25 9.81
C VAL A 175 -24.60 -7.72 9.44
N ILE A 176 -24.48 -7.15 8.24
CA ILE A 176 -23.23 -6.65 7.64
C ILE A 176 -23.25 -5.13 7.66
N LEU A 177 -22.19 -4.51 8.19
CA LEU A 177 -22.07 -3.05 8.36
C LEU A 177 -21.77 -2.26 7.07
N CYS A 178 -21.79 -2.87 5.88
CA CYS A 178 -21.57 -2.17 4.60
C CYS A 178 -22.26 -2.86 3.41
N GLN A 179 -23.60 -2.79 3.31
CA GLN A 179 -24.30 -3.21 2.08
C GLN A 179 -23.93 -2.30 0.88
N ASN A 180 -23.58 -2.92 -0.25
CA ASN A 180 -23.49 -2.35 -1.61
C ASN A 180 -22.35 -1.33 -1.86
N ILE A 181 -21.09 -1.78 -1.82
CA ILE A 181 -20.04 -1.02 -2.52
C ILE A 181 -20.32 -1.06 -4.03
N GLN A 182 -20.83 0.04 -4.58
CA GLN A 182 -21.00 0.18 -6.02
C GLN A 182 -19.65 0.33 -6.72
N LYS A 183 -19.49 -0.20 -7.94
CA LYS A 183 -18.23 -0.12 -8.71
C LYS A 183 -17.70 1.32 -8.80
N ILE A 184 -18.59 2.29 -8.96
CA ILE A 184 -18.25 3.72 -9.05
C ILE A 184 -17.78 4.31 -7.70
N ASP A 185 -18.21 3.71 -6.60
CA ASP A 185 -17.86 4.13 -5.25
C ASP A 185 -16.46 3.69 -4.86
N LEU A 186 -15.95 2.56 -5.36
CA LEU A 186 -14.55 2.15 -5.15
C LEU A 186 -13.55 3.21 -5.63
N ARG A 187 -13.83 3.80 -6.79
CA ARG A 187 -13.00 4.87 -7.35
C ARG A 187 -13.10 6.17 -6.57
N LYS A 188 -14.30 6.58 -6.20
CA LYS A 188 -14.57 7.92 -5.62
C LYS A 188 -14.47 7.95 -4.09
N LYS A 189 -15.08 6.98 -3.43
CA LYS A 189 -15.23 6.91 -1.97
C LYS A 189 -14.18 6.01 -1.32
N GLY A 190 -13.66 5.03 -2.06
CA GLY A 190 -12.74 4.00 -1.56
C GLY A 190 -13.46 2.97 -0.68
N ALA A 191 -12.94 1.74 -0.66
CA ALA A 191 -13.37 0.71 0.27
C ALA A 191 -12.60 0.83 1.60
N PRO A 192 -13.28 0.96 2.76
CA PRO A 192 -12.62 0.88 4.05
C PRO A 192 -12.05 -0.52 4.26
N PHE A 193 -10.91 -0.64 4.94
CA PHE A 193 -10.28 -1.95 5.19
C PHE A 193 -11.24 -2.92 5.90
N THR A 194 -12.06 -2.44 6.84
CA THR A 194 -13.05 -3.28 7.54
C THR A 194 -14.12 -3.91 6.64
N SER A 195 -14.28 -3.43 5.39
CA SER A 195 -15.22 -4.02 4.42
C SER A 195 -14.59 -5.05 3.47
N ILE A 196 -13.26 -5.20 3.53
CA ILE A 196 -12.47 -6.01 2.61
C ILE A 196 -12.05 -7.29 3.33
N GLN A 197 -12.14 -8.43 2.66
CA GLN A 197 -11.58 -9.69 3.12
C GLN A 197 -10.14 -9.86 2.64
N SER A 198 -9.89 -9.58 1.36
CA SER A 198 -8.54 -9.62 0.82
C SER A 198 -8.35 -8.72 -0.39
N LEU A 199 -7.10 -8.28 -0.58
CA LEU A 199 -6.59 -7.64 -1.78
C LEU A 199 -5.39 -8.45 -2.28
N ALA A 200 -5.52 -9.13 -3.41
CA ALA A 200 -4.40 -9.78 -4.09
C ALA A 200 -3.89 -8.85 -5.19
N LEU A 201 -2.57 -8.71 -5.31
CA LEU A 201 -1.90 -7.86 -6.29
C LEU A 201 -1.18 -8.71 -7.34
N ASP A 202 -1.39 -8.37 -8.60
CA ASP A 202 -0.67 -8.93 -9.73
C ASP A 202 0.68 -8.22 -9.90
N GLU A 203 1.49 -8.65 -10.89
CA GLU A 203 2.71 -7.93 -11.24
C GLU A 203 2.42 -6.48 -11.66
N PRO A 204 3.23 -5.50 -11.21
CA PRO A 204 2.97 -4.11 -11.53
C PRO A 204 3.16 -3.90 -13.04
N CYS A 205 2.21 -3.19 -13.66
CA CYS A 205 2.36 -2.75 -15.03
C CYS A 205 2.86 -1.31 -15.06
N TYR A 206 3.88 -1.07 -15.87
CA TYR A 206 4.35 0.28 -16.17
C TYR A 206 3.63 0.77 -17.42
N ARG A 207 3.28 2.06 -17.46
CA ARG A 207 2.82 2.64 -18.73
C ARG A 207 4.00 2.63 -19.70
N ILE A 208 3.70 2.38 -20.97
CA ILE A 208 4.67 2.60 -22.04
C ILE A 208 4.82 4.12 -22.15
N PRO A 209 6.05 4.66 -22.20
CA PRO A 209 6.26 6.08 -22.40
C PRO A 209 5.47 6.52 -23.62
N LYS A 210 4.59 7.52 -23.46
CA LYS A 210 4.02 8.17 -24.63
C LYS A 210 5.17 8.85 -25.35
N GLU A 211 5.57 8.36 -26.52
CA GLU A 211 6.39 9.15 -27.43
C GLU A 211 5.64 10.47 -27.62
N ASN A 212 6.23 11.56 -27.14
CA ASN A 212 5.83 12.87 -27.59
C ASN A 212 6.06 12.85 -29.09
N GLY A 213 4.97 12.82 -29.86
CA GLY A 213 5.01 12.88 -31.30
C GLY A 213 5.66 14.19 -31.72
N ASP A 214 6.97 14.14 -31.96
CA ASP A 214 7.67 15.10 -32.79
C ASP A 214 8.86 14.39 -33.46
N GLY A 215 8.69 14.07 -34.74
CA GLY A 215 9.76 14.00 -35.71
C GLY A 215 10.72 12.81 -35.65
N MET A 216 10.27 11.62 -36.06
CA MET A 216 11.13 10.74 -36.86
C MET A 216 10.61 10.74 -38.30
N LYS A 217 11.09 11.70 -39.10
CA LYS A 217 11.08 11.52 -40.56
C LYS A 217 12.07 10.40 -40.87
N ALA A 218 11.56 9.32 -41.46
CA ALA A 218 12.39 8.36 -42.15
C ALA A 218 13.24 9.12 -43.19
N VAL A 219 14.55 8.94 -43.09
CA VAL A 219 15.48 9.32 -44.15
C VAL A 219 15.52 8.12 -45.08
N GLU A 220 14.91 8.27 -46.27
CA GLU A 220 15.35 7.58 -47.49
C GLU A 220 16.62 8.26 -48.03
#